data_AF-A0A3N5JM99-F1
#
_entry.id   AF-A0A3N5JM99-F1
#
_cell.length_a   1.000
_cell.length_b   1.000
_cell.length_c   1.000
_cell.angle_alpha   90.00
_cell.angle_beta   90.00
_cell.angle_gamma   90.00
#
_symmetry.space_group_name_H-M   'P 1'
#
loop_
_entity.id
_entity.type
_entity.pdbx_description
1 polymer ?
#
loop_
_entity_poly.entity_id
_entity_poly.type
_entity_poly.pdbx_seq_one_letter_code
_entity_poly.pdbx_strand_id
1 'polypeptide(L)'
;MSSQRKYYVKLSVVVYAIWLAAYEIVGHYVKTLPTIDLTGFIDRQIPLIPEFVWAYAFCYIYPFVPLFVTVDWHRYNRGLIAMAIANITAFVVYILYPVAMPRVPLGDSISEKLLGFIYWLDFKPAVTELPSLHVFFAWLVYLMSRKQRLNQFGDAVLFSIAAAITVSTLFVKQHFVLDVVAGLIWATGSWLLAGLLYSRLADPALEPAVALRQVMARLSPSTLFSGLMLAIRRRSRSN
;
A
#
# COMPACT_ATOMS: atom_id res chain seq x y z
N MET A 1 -4.94 24.57 12.04
CA MET A 1 -5.26 23.23 11.47
C MET A 1 -6.69 22.85 11.84
N SER A 2 -7.55 22.51 10.87
CA SER A 2 -8.98 22.21 11.12
C SER A 2 -9.16 21.01 12.05
N SER A 3 -10.30 20.94 12.76
CA SER A 3 -10.63 19.84 13.67
C SER A 3 -10.59 18.48 12.97
N GLN A 4 -11.16 18.39 11.76
CA GLN A 4 -11.12 17.18 10.93
C GLN A 4 -9.68 16.75 10.59
N ARG A 5 -8.80 17.68 10.17
CA ARG A 5 -7.41 17.33 9.86
C ARG A 5 -6.68 16.78 11.08
N LYS A 6 -6.88 17.38 12.26
CA LYS A 6 -6.32 16.86 13.53
C LYS A 6 -6.78 15.43 13.81
N TYR A 7 -8.06 15.14 13.58
CA TYR A 7 -8.61 13.78 13.70
C TYR A 7 -7.92 12.80 12.75
N TYR A 8 -7.80 13.13 11.47
CA TYR A 8 -7.19 12.24 10.47
C TYR A 8 -5.68 12.06 10.63
N VAL A 9 -4.96 13.07 11.12
CA VAL A 9 -3.55 12.90 11.51
C VAL A 9 -3.43 11.87 12.63
N LYS A 10 -4.21 12.02 13.72
CA LYS A 10 -4.20 11.05 14.83
C LYS A 10 -4.59 9.64 14.36
N LEU A 11 -5.65 9.54 13.57
CA LEU A 11 -6.09 8.27 13.00
C LEU A 11 -4.99 7.63 12.14
N SER A 12 -4.32 8.40 11.28
CA SER A 12 -3.28 7.87 10.39
C SER A 12 -2.05 7.41 11.17
N VAL A 13 -1.68 8.08 12.27
CA VAL A 13 -0.62 7.61 13.17
C VAL A 13 -0.99 6.25 13.79
N VAL A 14 -2.21 6.11 14.30
CA VAL A 14 -2.68 4.84 14.87
C VAL A 14 -2.72 3.73 13.82
N VAL A 15 -3.27 4.02 12.64
CA VAL A 15 -3.35 3.05 11.55
C VAL A 15 -1.97 2.66 11.05
N TYR A 16 -1.03 3.61 10.94
CA TYR A 16 0.35 3.34 10.58
C TYR A 16 1.06 2.46 11.62
N ALA A 17 0.86 2.72 12.91
CA ALA A 17 1.42 1.89 13.97
C ALA A 17 0.88 0.45 13.93
N ILE A 18 -0.43 0.28 13.72
CA ILE A 18 -1.06 -1.04 13.56
C ILE A 18 -0.52 -1.75 12.31
N TRP A 19 -0.43 -1.03 11.19
CA TRP A 19 0.11 -1.56 9.94
C TRP A 19 1.57 -1.99 10.10
N LEU A 20 2.41 -1.17 10.73
CA LEU A 20 3.82 -1.48 10.95
C LEU A 20 3.97 -2.73 11.83
N ALA A 21 3.22 -2.83 12.93
CA ALA A 21 3.23 -4.02 13.77
C ALA A 21 2.79 -5.27 12.99
N ALA A 22 1.73 -5.19 12.18
CA ALA A 22 1.28 -6.30 11.35
C ALA A 22 2.32 -6.69 10.29
N TYR A 23 2.93 -5.71 9.63
CA TYR A 23 4.00 -5.91 8.65
C TYR A 23 5.21 -6.61 9.28
N GLU A 24 5.66 -6.15 10.45
CA GLU A 24 6.75 -6.77 11.21
C GLU A 24 6.42 -8.21 11.60
N ILE A 25 5.24 -8.47 12.15
CA ILE A 25 4.81 -9.83 12.52
C ILE A 25 4.82 -10.76 11.30
N VAL A 26 4.22 -10.32 10.19
CA VAL A 26 4.18 -11.11 8.94
C VAL A 26 5.58 -11.30 8.40
N GLY A 27 6.41 -10.25 8.28
CA GLY A 27 7.77 -10.35 7.75
C GLY A 27 8.67 -11.25 8.59
N HIS A 28 8.59 -11.16 9.93
CA HIS A 28 9.31 -12.03 10.84
C HIS A 28 8.90 -13.50 10.73
N TYR A 29 7.65 -13.78 10.39
CA TYR A 29 7.18 -15.13 10.09
C TYR A 29 7.63 -15.60 8.71
N VAL A 30 7.36 -14.81 7.66
CA VAL A 30 7.64 -15.17 6.26
C VAL A 30 9.13 -15.43 6.03
N LYS A 31 10.04 -14.71 6.73
CA LYS A 31 11.49 -14.94 6.59
C LYS A 31 11.96 -16.32 7.06
N THR A 32 11.11 -17.05 7.79
CA THR A 32 11.38 -18.44 8.24
C THR A 32 10.94 -19.48 7.21
N LEU A 33 10.19 -19.07 6.19
CA LEU A 33 9.66 -19.97 5.18
C LEU A 33 10.68 -20.17 4.04
N PRO A 34 10.62 -21.30 3.32
CA PRO A 34 11.36 -21.46 2.07
C PRO A 34 10.94 -20.38 1.08
N THR A 35 11.94 -19.75 0.44
CA THR A 35 11.71 -18.65 -0.49
C THR A 35 11.88 -19.08 -1.94
N ILE A 36 11.21 -18.36 -2.83
CA ILE A 36 11.25 -18.56 -4.27
C ILE A 36 11.89 -17.33 -4.92
N ASP A 37 12.86 -17.56 -5.80
CA ASP A 37 13.41 -16.52 -6.67
C ASP A 37 12.62 -16.47 -7.98
N LEU A 38 12.00 -15.33 -8.27
CA LEU A 38 11.22 -15.09 -9.48
C LEU A 38 11.99 -14.27 -10.54
N THR A 39 13.31 -14.14 -10.42
CA THR A 39 14.16 -13.38 -11.36
C THR A 39 13.92 -13.80 -12.81
N GLY A 40 13.21 -12.96 -13.55
CA GLY A 40 12.89 -13.15 -14.95
C GLY A 40 13.99 -12.70 -15.90
N PHE A 41 13.73 -12.84 -17.21
CA PHE A 41 14.64 -12.38 -18.26
C PHE A 41 14.86 -10.86 -18.22
N ILE A 42 13.78 -10.09 -18.04
CA ILE A 42 13.84 -8.62 -18.00
C ILE A 42 14.61 -8.15 -16.75
N ASP A 43 14.38 -8.78 -15.59
CA ASP A 43 15.05 -8.42 -14.33
C ASP A 43 16.57 -8.53 -14.40
N ARG A 44 17.08 -9.50 -15.18
CA ARG A 44 18.52 -9.70 -15.42
C ARG A 44 19.14 -8.60 -16.30
N GLN A 45 18.34 -7.96 -17.15
CA GLN A 45 18.79 -6.89 -18.02
C GLN A 45 18.81 -5.52 -17.34
N ILE A 46 18.02 -5.34 -16.29
CA ILE A 46 18.01 -4.11 -15.51
C ILE A 46 19.31 -4.05 -14.69
N PRO A 47 20.20 -3.06 -14.86
CA PRO A 47 21.40 -2.95 -14.03
C PRO A 47 21.06 -2.45 -12.63
N LEU A 48 21.94 -2.70 -11.66
CA LEU A 48 21.96 -1.94 -10.42
C LEU A 48 22.45 -0.51 -10.73
N ILE A 49 21.67 0.51 -10.37
CA ILE A 49 22.07 1.92 -10.43
C ILE A 49 21.80 2.53 -9.04
N PRO A 50 22.81 2.56 -8.14
CA PRO A 50 22.61 2.93 -6.74
C PRO A 50 22.04 4.34 -6.54
N GLU A 51 22.27 5.28 -7.45
CA GLU A 51 21.77 6.67 -7.39
C GLU A 51 20.24 6.74 -7.37
N PHE A 52 19.54 5.74 -7.88
CA PHE A 52 18.08 5.67 -7.78
C PHE A 52 17.59 5.50 -6.33
N VAL A 53 18.48 5.18 -5.38
CA VAL A 53 18.14 5.12 -3.95
C VAL A 53 17.56 6.43 -3.43
N TRP A 54 17.97 7.57 -3.99
CA TRP A 54 17.44 8.88 -3.59
C TRP A 54 15.97 9.03 -3.97
N ALA A 55 15.59 8.57 -5.15
CA ALA A 55 14.19 8.52 -5.56
C ALA A 55 13.42 7.45 -4.77
N TYR A 56 14.03 6.28 -4.53
CA TYR A 56 13.45 5.21 -3.73
C TYR A 56 13.12 5.67 -2.31
N ALA A 57 14.03 6.39 -1.63
CA ALA A 57 13.86 6.85 -0.26
C ALA A 57 12.63 7.74 -0.04
N PHE A 58 12.09 8.38 -1.10
CA PHE A 58 10.82 9.09 -0.98
C PHE A 58 9.66 8.18 -0.59
N CYS A 59 9.74 6.85 -0.79
CA CYS A 59 8.71 5.91 -0.36
C CYS A 59 8.42 5.97 1.15
N TYR A 60 9.36 6.41 1.97
CA TYR A 60 9.19 6.55 3.43
C TYR A 60 8.46 7.83 3.85
N ILE A 61 8.47 8.88 3.01
CA ILE A 61 7.89 10.19 3.33
C ILE A 61 6.62 10.46 2.53
N TYR A 62 6.58 9.99 1.28
CA TYR A 62 5.49 10.22 0.35
C TYR A 62 4.10 9.76 0.84
N PRO A 63 3.96 8.64 1.58
CA PRO A 63 2.70 8.23 2.20
C PRO A 63 2.02 9.28 3.09
N PHE A 64 2.77 10.28 3.60
CA PHE A 64 2.20 11.35 4.43
C PHE A 64 1.64 12.52 3.64
N VAL A 65 1.93 12.64 2.34
CA VAL A 65 1.44 13.74 1.47
C VAL A 65 -0.09 13.92 1.52
N PRO A 66 -0.93 12.86 1.49
CA PRO A 66 -2.38 13.00 1.54
C PRO A 66 -2.88 13.81 2.75
N LEU A 67 -2.20 13.76 3.90
CA LEU A 67 -2.58 14.54 5.10
C LEU A 67 -2.51 16.06 4.87
N PHE A 68 -1.68 16.50 3.93
CA PHE A 68 -1.45 17.91 3.65
C PHE A 68 -2.35 18.44 2.53
N VAL A 69 -2.61 17.62 1.51
CA VAL A 69 -3.28 18.03 0.27
C VAL A 69 -4.75 17.62 0.18
N THR A 70 -5.22 16.70 1.03
CA THR A 70 -6.62 16.28 1.06
C THR A 70 -7.53 17.42 1.50
N VAL A 71 -8.62 17.58 0.76
CA VAL A 71 -9.75 18.46 1.07
C VAL A 71 -11.01 17.63 1.32
N ASP A 72 -11.26 16.62 0.47
CA ASP A 72 -12.36 15.66 0.64
C ASP A 72 -11.93 14.47 1.52
N TRP A 73 -12.38 14.46 2.77
CA TRP A 73 -12.07 13.39 3.71
C TRP A 73 -12.84 12.08 3.45
N HIS A 74 -13.92 12.07 2.67
CA HIS A 74 -14.52 10.82 2.20
C HIS A 74 -13.57 10.09 1.25
N ARG A 75 -12.88 10.84 0.39
CA ARG A 75 -11.80 10.28 -0.45
C ARG A 75 -10.63 9.76 0.38
N TYR A 76 -10.30 10.41 1.50
CA TYR A 76 -9.31 9.90 2.44
C TYR A 76 -9.74 8.56 3.06
N ASN A 77 -10.99 8.45 3.49
CA ASN A 77 -11.56 7.21 4.01
C ASN A 77 -11.50 6.07 2.99
N ARG A 78 -11.83 6.36 1.73
CA ARG A 78 -11.64 5.41 0.62
C ARG A 78 -10.19 4.94 0.53
N GLY A 79 -9.22 5.85 0.67
CA GLY A 79 -7.80 5.52 0.71
C GLY A 79 -7.42 4.59 1.86
N LEU A 80 -7.94 4.84 3.08
CA LEU A 80 -7.72 3.97 4.24
C LEU A 80 -8.27 2.55 4.02
N ILE A 81 -9.44 2.43 3.39
CA ILE A 81 -10.02 1.13 3.05
C ILE A 81 -9.20 0.43 1.96
N ALA A 82 -8.77 1.15 0.92
CA ALA A 82 -7.91 0.61 -0.14
C ALA A 82 -6.60 0.07 0.45
N MET A 83 -5.98 0.83 1.36
CA MET A 83 -4.80 0.41 2.11
C MET A 83 -5.05 -0.87 2.92
N ALA A 84 -6.16 -0.97 3.65
CA ALA A 84 -6.49 -2.17 4.39
C ALA A 84 -6.65 -3.39 3.47
N ILE A 85 -7.41 -3.27 2.37
CA ILE A 85 -7.61 -4.33 1.38
C ILE A 85 -6.27 -4.79 0.78
N ALA A 86 -5.48 -3.84 0.30
CA ALA A 86 -4.20 -4.11 -0.35
C ALA A 86 -3.22 -4.82 0.60
N ASN A 87 -3.10 -4.35 1.84
CA ASN A 87 -2.17 -4.96 2.80
C ASN A 87 -2.63 -6.33 3.26
N ILE A 88 -3.92 -6.53 3.56
CA ILE A 88 -4.44 -7.85 3.94
C ILE A 88 -4.17 -8.86 2.81
N THR A 89 -4.48 -8.49 1.58
CA THR A 89 -4.26 -9.37 0.42
C THR A 89 -2.79 -9.57 0.10
N ALA A 90 -1.94 -8.54 0.22
CA ALA A 90 -0.49 -8.66 0.07
C ALA A 90 0.12 -9.58 1.13
N PHE A 91 -0.28 -9.47 2.40
CA PHE A 91 0.22 -10.32 3.47
C PHE A 91 -0.15 -11.78 3.26
N VAL A 92 -1.35 -12.06 2.73
CA VAL A 92 -1.73 -13.42 2.30
C VAL A 92 -0.80 -13.91 1.19
N VAL A 93 -0.48 -13.07 0.19
CA VAL A 93 0.45 -13.45 -0.87
C VAL A 93 1.86 -13.70 -0.31
N TYR A 94 2.39 -12.84 0.56
CA TYR A 94 3.71 -13.04 1.17
C TYR A 94 3.81 -14.36 1.94
N ILE A 95 2.75 -14.76 2.64
CA ILE A 95 2.71 -16.01 3.39
C ILE A 95 2.62 -17.23 2.46
N LEU A 96 1.79 -17.16 1.42
CA LEU A 96 1.57 -18.30 0.51
C LEU A 96 2.68 -18.45 -0.53
N TYR A 97 3.28 -17.35 -0.95
CA TYR A 97 4.33 -17.27 -1.96
C TYR A 97 5.47 -16.36 -1.45
N PRO A 98 6.32 -16.85 -0.53
CA PRO A 98 7.47 -16.08 -0.04
C PRO A 98 8.47 -15.88 -1.17
N VAL A 99 8.44 -14.70 -1.80
CA VAL A 99 9.36 -14.34 -2.88
C VAL A 99 10.55 -13.63 -2.28
N ALA A 100 11.76 -14.05 -2.65
CA ALA A 100 12.98 -13.38 -2.22
C ALA A 100 13.86 -12.92 -3.37
N MET A 101 14.28 -11.66 -3.30
CA MET A 101 15.23 -11.10 -4.26
C MET A 101 16.67 -11.32 -3.80
N PRO A 102 17.54 -11.91 -4.65
CA PRO A 102 18.97 -12.02 -4.34
C PRO A 102 19.62 -10.64 -4.17
N ARG A 103 20.33 -10.45 -3.05
CA ARG A 103 21.06 -9.21 -2.81
C ARG A 103 22.32 -9.14 -3.67
N VAL A 104 22.58 -7.96 -4.22
CA VAL A 104 23.76 -7.66 -5.03
C VAL A 104 24.86 -7.05 -4.16
N PRO A 105 26.15 -7.40 -4.38
CA PRO A 105 27.25 -6.71 -3.73
C PRO A 105 27.23 -5.21 -4.04
N LEU A 106 27.53 -4.39 -3.03
CA LEU A 106 27.59 -2.94 -3.14
C LEU A 106 29.02 -2.46 -2.92
N GLY A 107 29.41 -1.37 -3.59
CA GLY A 107 30.63 -0.64 -3.34
C GLY A 107 30.51 0.37 -2.18
N ASP A 108 31.32 1.43 -2.25
CA ASP A 108 31.54 2.38 -1.15
C ASP A 108 31.04 3.82 -1.41
N SER A 109 30.35 4.06 -2.54
CA SER A 109 29.79 5.39 -2.82
C SER A 109 28.71 5.78 -1.80
N ILE A 110 28.38 7.08 -1.72
CA ILE A 110 27.35 7.57 -0.78
C ILE A 110 25.99 6.91 -1.06
N SER A 111 25.62 6.79 -2.35
CA SER A 111 24.38 6.13 -2.76
C SER A 111 24.38 4.65 -2.38
N GLU A 112 25.50 3.94 -2.56
CA GLU A 112 25.61 2.54 -2.16
C GLU A 112 25.57 2.35 -0.64
N LYS A 113 26.15 3.27 0.15
CA LYS A 113 26.05 3.24 1.62
C LYS A 113 24.61 3.42 2.09
N LEU A 114 23.87 4.35 1.49
CA LEU A 114 22.45 4.52 1.79
C LEU A 114 21.64 3.29 1.38
N LEU A 115 21.91 2.73 0.19
CA LEU A 115 21.25 1.51 -0.27
C LEU A 115 21.56 0.32 0.64
N GLY A 116 22.82 0.17 1.07
CA GLY A 116 23.24 -0.85 2.03
C GLY A 116 22.58 -0.69 3.40
N PHE A 117 22.37 0.54 3.86
CA PHE A 117 21.58 0.80 5.08
C PHE A 117 20.12 0.36 4.92
N ILE A 118 19.49 0.65 3.77
CA ILE A 118 18.13 0.18 3.47
C ILE A 118 18.09 -1.35 3.43
N TYR A 119 19.02 -2.00 2.71
CA TYR A 119 19.12 -3.47 2.68
C TYR A 119 19.36 -4.09 4.06
N TRP A 120 19.97 -3.34 4.98
CA TRP A 120 20.17 -3.78 6.35
C TRP A 120 18.89 -3.69 7.18
N LEU A 121 18.05 -2.69 6.95
CA LEU A 121 16.73 -2.55 7.57
C LEU A 121 15.73 -3.60 7.07
N ASP A 122 15.86 -4.03 5.82
CA ASP A 122 14.99 -5.03 5.24
C ASP A 122 15.15 -6.41 5.92
N PHE A 123 14.09 -7.23 5.83
CA PHE A 123 14.17 -8.61 6.28
C PHE A 123 15.26 -9.38 5.53
N LYS A 124 15.84 -10.38 6.22
CA LYS A 124 16.85 -11.27 5.66
C LYS A 124 16.37 -12.72 5.82
N PRO A 125 16.08 -13.45 4.71
CA PRO A 125 16.08 -12.96 3.31
C PRO A 125 15.01 -11.89 3.05
N ALA A 126 15.13 -11.17 1.93
CA ALA A 126 14.22 -10.08 1.55
C ALA A 126 12.90 -10.68 1.03
N VAL A 127 11.96 -10.97 1.94
CA VAL A 127 10.86 -11.92 1.70
C VAL A 127 9.49 -11.29 1.39
N THR A 128 9.40 -9.97 1.31
CA THR A 128 8.12 -9.22 1.21
C THR A 128 8.00 -8.45 -0.10
N GLU A 129 8.38 -9.08 -1.21
CA GLU A 129 8.50 -8.38 -2.49
C GLU A 129 7.21 -8.40 -3.34
N LEU A 130 6.49 -9.52 -3.41
CA LEU A 130 5.30 -9.68 -4.27
C LEU A 130 3.97 -9.58 -3.49
N PRO A 131 3.10 -8.59 -3.73
CA PRO A 131 3.26 -7.40 -4.58
C PRO A 131 4.09 -6.29 -3.92
N SER A 132 4.63 -5.39 -4.72
CA SER A 132 5.41 -4.26 -4.20
C SER A 132 4.53 -3.26 -3.45
N LEU A 133 4.62 -3.24 -2.11
CA LEU A 133 3.89 -2.27 -1.30
C LEU A 133 4.41 -0.83 -1.49
N HIS A 134 5.69 -0.65 -1.84
CA HIS A 134 6.25 0.66 -2.20
C HIS A 134 5.54 1.27 -3.41
N VAL A 135 5.38 0.47 -4.47
CA VAL A 135 4.63 0.87 -5.67
C VAL A 135 3.17 1.12 -5.31
N PHE A 136 2.54 0.19 -4.59
CA PHE A 136 1.16 0.35 -4.13
C PHE A 136 0.93 1.70 -3.44
N PHE A 137 1.72 2.01 -2.41
CA PHE A 137 1.57 3.23 -1.62
C PHE A 137 1.85 4.49 -2.45
N ALA A 138 2.86 4.46 -3.32
CA ALA A 138 3.16 5.58 -4.21
C ALA A 138 1.97 5.95 -5.10
N TRP A 139 1.33 4.95 -5.72
CA TRP A 139 0.17 5.18 -6.56
C TRP A 139 -1.10 5.48 -5.77
N LEU A 140 -1.28 4.89 -4.59
CA LEU A 140 -2.38 5.23 -3.69
C LEU A 140 -2.32 6.71 -3.28
N VAL A 141 -1.15 7.22 -2.93
CA VAL A 141 -0.96 8.64 -2.57
C VAL A 141 -1.41 9.55 -3.71
N TYR A 142 -0.99 9.26 -4.95
CA TYR A 142 -1.45 10.00 -6.12
C TYR A 142 -2.98 9.92 -6.28
N LEU A 143 -3.57 8.73 -6.15
CA LEU A 143 -5.02 8.53 -6.27
C LEU A 143 -5.82 9.23 -5.17
N MET A 144 -5.30 9.33 -3.94
CA MET A 144 -5.92 10.08 -2.86
C MET A 144 -5.83 11.60 -3.08
N SER A 145 -4.70 12.04 -3.64
CA SER A 145 -4.31 13.45 -3.62
C SER A 145 -4.65 14.24 -4.90
N ARG A 146 -4.73 13.56 -6.06
CA ARG A 146 -4.96 14.25 -7.34
C ARG A 146 -6.31 14.97 -7.38
N LYS A 147 -6.40 16.14 -8.00
CA LYS A 147 -7.64 16.95 -8.06
C LYS A 147 -8.22 17.22 -6.66
N GLN A 148 -7.35 17.58 -5.72
CA GLN A 148 -7.72 18.02 -4.39
C GLN A 148 -7.26 19.47 -4.22
N ARG A 149 -6.33 19.74 -3.30
CA ARG A 149 -5.81 21.09 -3.07
C ARG A 149 -4.87 21.60 -4.17
N LEU A 150 -4.16 20.69 -4.85
CA LEU A 150 -3.15 21.06 -5.84
C LEU A 150 -3.80 21.37 -7.21
N ASN A 151 -3.10 22.18 -8.00
CA ASN A 151 -3.45 22.41 -9.40
C ASN A 151 -2.93 21.27 -10.30
N GLN A 152 -3.17 21.36 -11.61
CA GLN A 152 -2.72 20.35 -12.59
C GLN A 152 -1.21 20.09 -12.56
N PHE A 153 -0.40 21.13 -12.34
CA PHE A 153 1.04 20.98 -12.21
C PHE A 153 1.42 20.19 -10.94
N GLY A 154 0.81 20.50 -9.80
CA GLY A 154 1.02 19.73 -8.58
C GLY A 154 0.58 18.27 -8.71
N ASP A 155 -0.55 18.01 -9.38
CA ASP A 155 -0.99 16.65 -9.70
C ASP A 155 0.03 15.92 -10.58
N ALA A 156 0.62 16.60 -11.57
CA ALA A 156 1.67 16.03 -12.41
C ALA A 156 2.95 15.74 -11.61
N VAL A 157 3.33 16.61 -10.66
CA VAL A 157 4.47 16.36 -9.76
C VAL A 157 4.22 15.12 -8.89
N LEU A 158 3.03 14.96 -8.31
CA LEU A 158 2.67 13.77 -7.53
C LEU A 158 2.72 12.49 -8.39
N PHE A 159 2.23 12.57 -9.62
CA PHE A 159 2.33 11.46 -10.57
C PHE A 159 3.81 11.11 -10.86
N SER A 160 4.64 12.10 -11.16
CA SER A 160 6.06 11.92 -11.45
C SER A 160 6.82 11.33 -10.28
N ILE A 161 6.53 11.74 -9.04
CA ILE A 161 7.13 11.13 -7.84
C ILE A 161 6.72 9.67 -7.72
N ALA A 162 5.44 9.34 -7.94
CA ALA A 162 4.97 7.96 -7.88
C ALA A 162 5.66 7.08 -8.95
N ALA A 163 5.81 7.60 -10.17
CA ALA A 163 6.54 6.93 -11.24
C ALA A 163 8.04 6.78 -10.92
N ALA A 164 8.68 7.81 -10.36
CA ALA A 164 10.09 7.78 -9.97
C ALA A 164 10.36 6.73 -8.87
N ILE A 165 9.51 6.65 -7.85
CA ILE A 165 9.57 5.59 -6.82
C ILE A 165 9.39 4.21 -7.47
N THR A 166 8.45 4.09 -8.42
CA THR A 166 8.18 2.81 -9.10
C THR A 166 9.37 2.32 -9.92
N VAL A 167 10.01 3.22 -10.67
CA VAL A 167 11.17 2.88 -11.49
C VAL A 167 12.41 2.64 -10.62
N SER A 168 12.56 3.40 -9.54
CA SER A 168 13.72 3.26 -8.66
C SER A 168 13.77 1.90 -7.97
N THR A 169 12.63 1.30 -7.60
CA THR A 169 12.61 -0.04 -6.97
C THR A 169 13.34 -1.10 -7.80
N LEU A 170 13.26 -1.00 -9.13
CA LEU A 170 13.92 -1.91 -10.07
C LEU A 170 15.43 -1.67 -10.14
N PHE A 171 15.83 -0.40 -10.31
CA PHE A 171 17.23 -0.03 -10.44
C PHE A 171 18.03 -0.19 -9.14
N VAL A 172 17.37 -0.09 -7.99
CA VAL A 172 18.00 -0.38 -6.69
C VAL A 172 17.89 -1.84 -6.28
N LYS A 173 17.47 -2.73 -7.19
CA LYS A 173 17.36 -4.18 -6.94
C LYS A 173 16.59 -4.50 -5.66
N GLN A 174 15.48 -3.79 -5.46
CA GLN A 174 14.53 -4.07 -4.40
C GLN A 174 13.36 -4.91 -4.90
N HIS A 175 12.89 -4.71 -6.13
CA HIS A 175 11.71 -5.41 -6.66
C HIS A 175 12.00 -6.01 -8.03
N PHE A 176 11.33 -7.12 -8.33
CA PHE A 176 11.19 -7.64 -9.69
C PHE A 176 10.15 -6.82 -10.47
N VAL A 177 10.22 -6.90 -11.81
CA VAL A 177 9.20 -6.31 -12.69
C VAL A 177 7.80 -6.85 -12.38
N LEU A 178 7.70 -8.15 -12.05
CA LEU A 178 6.44 -8.77 -11.65
C LEU A 178 5.85 -8.10 -10.40
N ASP A 179 6.68 -7.82 -9.40
CA ASP A 179 6.27 -7.18 -8.14
C ASP A 179 5.74 -5.77 -8.37
N VAL A 180 6.40 -5.03 -9.28
CA VAL A 180 6.00 -3.69 -9.69
C VAL A 180 4.64 -3.70 -10.40
N VAL A 181 4.45 -4.61 -11.36
CA VAL A 181 3.17 -4.76 -12.07
C VAL A 181 2.07 -5.16 -11.08
N ALA A 182 2.34 -6.10 -10.18
CA ALA A 182 1.40 -6.51 -9.15
C ALA A 182 1.06 -5.35 -8.20
N GLY A 183 2.05 -4.53 -7.81
CA GLY A 183 1.83 -3.32 -7.00
C GLY A 183 0.90 -2.29 -7.66
N LEU A 184 1.03 -2.07 -8.97
CA LEU A 184 0.12 -1.21 -9.75
C LEU A 184 -1.32 -1.77 -9.79
N ILE A 185 -1.45 -3.10 -9.97
CA ILE A 185 -2.75 -3.78 -9.92
C ILE A 185 -3.35 -3.66 -8.53
N TRP A 186 -2.55 -3.80 -7.47
CA TRP A 186 -3.00 -3.61 -6.10
C TRP A 186 -3.48 -2.18 -5.85
N ALA A 187 -2.75 -1.17 -6.33
CA ALA A 187 -3.14 0.23 -6.18
C ALA A 187 -4.48 0.53 -6.84
N THR A 188 -4.61 0.15 -8.11
CA THR A 188 -5.81 0.42 -8.90
C THR A 188 -7.00 -0.45 -8.45
N GLY A 189 -6.79 -1.75 -8.26
CA GLY A 189 -7.80 -2.71 -7.84
C GLY A 189 -8.37 -2.41 -6.45
N SER A 190 -7.50 -2.22 -5.46
CA SER A 190 -7.96 -1.86 -4.10
C SER A 190 -8.63 -0.50 -4.05
N TRP A 191 -8.16 0.48 -4.84
CA TRP A 191 -8.81 1.79 -4.95
C TRP A 191 -10.22 1.69 -5.52
N LEU A 192 -10.42 0.89 -6.58
CA LEU A 192 -11.73 0.67 -7.20
C LEU A 192 -12.67 -0.07 -6.25
N LEU A 193 -12.19 -1.16 -5.64
CA LEU A 193 -12.98 -1.94 -4.68
C LEU A 193 -13.35 -1.11 -3.45
N ALA A 194 -12.40 -0.34 -2.90
CA ALA A 194 -12.67 0.56 -1.78
C ALA A 194 -13.70 1.63 -2.16
N GLY A 195 -13.65 2.16 -3.39
CA GLY A 195 -14.65 3.10 -3.89
C GLY A 195 -16.06 2.49 -3.91
N LEU A 196 -16.17 1.27 -4.43
CA LEU A 196 -17.42 0.51 -4.49
C LEU A 196 -17.97 0.17 -3.10
N LEU A 197 -17.11 -0.29 -2.20
CA LEU A 197 -17.50 -0.61 -0.83
C LEU A 197 -17.92 0.65 -0.09
N TYR A 198 -17.13 1.72 -0.18
CA TYR A 198 -17.42 2.97 0.50
C TYR A 198 -18.73 3.57 0.00
N SER A 199 -18.98 3.61 -1.31
CA SER A 199 -20.24 4.14 -1.85
C SER A 199 -21.48 3.33 -1.46
N ARG A 200 -21.33 2.03 -1.18
CA ARG A 200 -22.44 1.15 -0.75
C ARG A 200 -22.67 1.19 0.75
N LEU A 201 -21.60 1.38 1.52
CA LEU A 201 -21.63 1.20 2.98
C LEU A 201 -21.65 2.52 3.75
N ALA A 202 -21.16 3.61 3.16
CA ALA A 202 -21.21 4.94 3.74
C ALA A 202 -22.47 5.69 3.28
N ASP A 203 -23.12 6.38 4.21
CA ASP A 203 -24.07 7.43 3.89
C ASP A 203 -23.29 8.72 3.54
N PRO A 204 -23.42 9.25 2.30
CA PRO A 204 -22.68 10.45 1.86
C PRO A 204 -23.14 11.74 2.55
N ALA A 205 -24.28 11.74 3.24
CA ALA A 205 -24.74 12.90 4.01
C ALA A 205 -24.07 12.99 5.39
N LEU A 206 -23.43 11.91 5.86
CA LEU A 206 -22.74 11.89 7.13
C LEU A 206 -21.38 12.55 7.05
N GLU A 207 -20.97 13.19 8.14
CA GLU A 207 -19.59 13.65 8.32
C GLU A 207 -18.60 12.49 8.07
N PRO A 208 -17.47 12.75 7.37
CA PRO A 208 -16.52 11.71 6.94
C PRO A 208 -16.08 10.76 8.06
N ALA A 209 -15.83 11.27 9.28
CA ALA A 209 -15.42 10.45 10.41
C ALA A 209 -16.54 9.50 10.88
N VAL A 210 -17.81 9.94 10.83
CA VAL A 210 -18.97 9.13 11.19
C VAL A 210 -19.25 8.09 10.11
N ALA A 211 -19.19 8.50 8.83
CA ALA A 211 -19.30 7.61 7.68
C ALA A 211 -18.24 6.49 7.72
N LEU A 212 -16.99 6.81 8.07
CA LEU A 212 -15.95 5.79 8.23
C LEU A 212 -16.31 4.77 9.31
N ARG A 213 -16.77 5.22 10.49
CA ARG A 213 -17.20 4.30 11.56
C ARG A 213 -18.36 3.41 11.14
N GLN A 214 -19.33 3.97 10.39
CA GLN A 214 -20.44 3.20 9.83
C GLN A 214 -19.94 2.10 8.89
N VAL A 215 -19.00 2.41 7.99
CA VAL A 215 -18.39 1.43 7.09
C VAL A 215 -17.67 0.34 7.88
N MET A 216 -16.85 0.72 8.85
CA MET A 216 -16.11 -0.23 9.70
C MET A 216 -17.06 -1.15 10.48
N ALA A 217 -18.17 -0.62 11.01
CA ALA A 217 -19.17 -1.42 11.70
C ALA A 217 -19.84 -2.43 10.76
N ARG A 218 -20.18 -2.02 9.52
CA ARG A 218 -20.81 -2.90 8.52
C ARG A 218 -19.87 -3.97 7.98
N LEU A 219 -18.58 -3.70 7.94
CA LEU A 219 -17.54 -4.67 7.56
C LEU A 219 -17.13 -5.60 8.72
N SER A 220 -17.66 -5.41 9.92
CA SER A 220 -17.35 -6.28 11.05
C SER A 220 -17.76 -7.74 10.77
N PRO A 221 -16.98 -8.73 11.21
CA PRO A 221 -17.29 -10.15 10.99
C PRO A 221 -18.69 -10.54 11.50
N SER A 222 -19.13 -9.98 12.61
CA SER A 222 -20.46 -10.23 13.19
C SER A 222 -21.59 -9.77 12.27
N THR A 223 -21.44 -8.61 11.63
CA THR A 223 -22.46 -8.05 10.72
C THR A 223 -22.49 -8.83 9.40
N LEU A 224 -21.33 -9.19 8.86
CA LEU A 224 -21.21 -10.01 7.65
C LEU A 224 -21.82 -11.40 7.86
N PHE A 225 -21.52 -12.05 8.99
CA PHE A 225 -22.08 -13.35 9.35
C PHE A 225 -23.60 -13.29 9.49
N SER A 226 -24.12 -12.27 10.17
CA SER A 226 -25.57 -12.06 10.34
C SER A 226 -26.28 -11.87 8.99
N GLY A 227 -25.69 -11.07 8.10
CA GLY A 227 -26.20 -10.86 6.74
C GLY A 227 -26.22 -12.15 5.90
N LEU A 228 -25.15 -12.95 5.98
CA LEU A 228 -25.06 -14.24 5.30
C LEU A 228 -26.13 -15.22 5.79
N MET A 229 -26.32 -15.32 7.12
CA MET A 229 -27.34 -16.19 7.71
C MET A 229 -28.76 -15.79 7.29
N LEU A 230 -29.03 -14.48 7.19
CA LEU A 230 -30.31 -13.97 6.69
C LEU A 230 -30.52 -14.29 5.20
N ALA A 231 -29.49 -14.17 4.38
CA ALA A 231 -29.55 -14.53 2.95
C ALA A 231 -29.82 -16.02 2.75
N ILE A 232 -29.15 -16.89 3.51
CA ILE A 232 -29.37 -18.34 3.50
C ILE A 232 -30.81 -18.67 3.93
N ARG A 233 -31.31 -18.04 5.00
CA ARG A 233 -32.70 -18.23 5.46
C ARG A 233 -33.74 -17.78 4.42
N ARG A 234 -33.51 -16.68 3.70
CA ARG A 234 -34.40 -16.21 2.63
C ARG A 234 -34.43 -17.18 1.44
N ARG A 235 -33.28 -17.73 1.07
CA ARG A 235 -33.17 -18.73 -0.02
C ARG A 235 -33.84 -20.06 0.35
N SER A 236 -33.76 -20.46 1.63
CA SER A 236 -34.44 -21.67 2.14
C SER A 236 -35.97 -21.54 2.24
N ARG A 237 -36.53 -20.32 2.22
CA ARG A 237 -38.00 -20.08 2.25
C ARG A 237 -38.61 -19.85 0.87
N SER A 238 -37.78 -19.75 -0.17
CA SER A 238 -38.20 -19.55 -1.56
C SER A 238 -38.09 -20.82 -2.42
N ASN A 239 -37.68 -21.93 -1.79
CA ASN A 239 -37.80 -23.31 -2.28
C ASN A 239 -38.86 -24.03 -1.44
#